data_AF-A0A3M6YGH0-F1
#
_entry.id   AF-A0A3M6YGH0-F1
#
_cell.length_a   1.000
_cell.length_b   1.000
_cell.length_c   1.000
_cell.angle_alpha   90.00
_cell.angle_beta   90.00
_cell.angle_gamma   90.00
#
_symmetry.space_group_name_H-M   'P 1'
#
loop_
_entity.id
_entity.type
_entity.pdbx_description
1 polymer ?
#
loop_
_entity_poly.entity_id
_entity_poly.type
_entity_poly.pdbx_seq_one_letter_code
_entity_poly.pdbx_strand_id
1 'polypeptide(L)'
;MSSLTLNEQRSPTSVQPDLGDEVLKDYDNLFRIMYQYPPLLDTANIATAYTECKALLHLADMYDALEIVGNRADHHLLRFGARLFKQIAKYPPSYLKLGYLARSQTIFTEALIHVVGQWPLAAPQLRTGQIDATVLDLIEDKVDELAELQERVEAKLWRLTLTTNRGERCTPSNDYLSWLAISLFRQWIAENTTPAPTPILKDTSSSGGGRAGTGSLAPSSQVGSINARNSSSTRVGANHIASQRAPAPPPPPAPNAGRVYRLLGSSSLTAYLSHDELKRFLKLSPDLYTRENLKRFERRMDEVKNLARDTVRPLMRNFLELDLSVFGTPAGLGYLTCTRVEDMDLPWDD
;
A
#
# COMPACT_ATOMS: atom_id res chain seq x y z
N MET A 1 -16.68 -12.43 73.22
CA MET A 1 -17.13 -13.29 72.10
C MET A 1 -18.37 -12.67 71.49
N SER A 2 -18.24 -12.01 70.34
CA SER A 2 -19.38 -11.64 69.50
C SER A 2 -18.91 -11.71 68.05
N SER A 3 -19.41 -12.73 67.36
CA SER A 3 -19.20 -12.99 65.94
C SER A 3 -20.04 -12.00 65.14
N LEU A 4 -19.44 -11.35 64.13
CA LEU A 4 -20.17 -10.71 63.06
C LEU A 4 -19.68 -11.31 61.74
N THR A 5 -20.63 -11.96 61.08
CA THR A 5 -20.57 -12.76 59.87
C THR A 5 -20.11 -11.94 58.65
N LEU A 6 -19.03 -12.41 58.02
CA LEU A 6 -18.63 -12.07 56.65
C LEU A 6 -19.61 -12.73 55.66
N ASN A 7 -20.46 -11.94 55.01
CA ASN A 7 -21.02 -12.33 53.72
C ASN A 7 -21.44 -11.09 52.93
N GLU A 8 -20.47 -10.39 52.34
CA GLU A 8 -20.75 -9.40 51.31
C GLU A 8 -20.36 -10.03 49.97
N GLN A 9 -21.39 -10.52 49.26
CA GLN A 9 -21.28 -10.94 47.87
C GLN A 9 -20.77 -9.76 47.04
N ARG A 10 -19.49 -9.81 46.64
CA ARG A 10 -18.96 -8.93 45.59
C ARG A 10 -19.63 -9.29 44.27
N SER A 11 -20.59 -8.45 43.87
CA SER A 11 -20.98 -8.28 42.48
C SER A 11 -19.74 -7.82 41.68
N PRO A 12 -19.48 -8.33 40.46
CA PRO A 12 -18.35 -7.89 39.65
C PRO A 12 -18.68 -6.52 39.06
N THR A 13 -18.29 -5.46 39.75
CA THR A 13 -18.30 -4.11 39.19
C THR A 13 -17.21 -4.09 38.10
N SER A 14 -17.62 -3.84 36.85
CA SER A 14 -16.72 -3.51 35.75
C SER A 14 -16.08 -2.15 36.04
N VAL A 15 -14.99 -2.16 36.82
CA VAL A 15 -14.16 -0.99 37.06
C VAL A 15 -13.28 -0.83 35.82
N GLN A 16 -13.49 0.21 35.04
CA GLN A 16 -12.49 0.62 34.06
C GLN A 16 -11.21 0.99 34.83
N PRO A 17 -10.04 0.48 34.45
CA PRO A 17 -8.80 0.80 35.15
C PRO A 17 -8.58 2.31 35.16
N ASP A 18 -8.21 2.86 36.31
CA ASP A 18 -7.83 4.27 36.41
C ASP A 18 -6.49 4.48 35.67
N LEU A 19 -6.26 5.64 35.08
CA LEU A 19 -5.04 5.94 34.31
C LEU A 19 -3.78 5.76 35.19
N GLY A 20 -3.91 6.02 36.49
CA GLY A 20 -2.84 5.78 37.46
C GLY A 20 -2.49 4.30 37.63
N ASP A 21 -3.47 3.40 37.54
CA ASP A 21 -3.25 1.96 37.68
C ASP A 21 -2.49 1.38 36.48
N GLU A 22 -2.74 1.90 35.26
CA GLU A 22 -2.02 1.50 34.05
C GLU A 22 -0.54 1.90 34.12
N VAL A 23 -0.25 3.13 34.53
CA VAL A 23 1.13 3.61 34.68
C VAL A 23 1.87 2.81 35.76
N LEU A 24 1.23 2.55 36.91
CA LEU A 24 1.83 1.73 37.97
C LEU A 24 2.12 0.30 37.50
N LYS A 25 1.24 -0.28 36.66
CA LYS A 25 1.47 -1.58 36.03
C LYS A 25 2.69 -1.55 35.10
N ASP A 26 2.89 -0.49 34.32
CA ASP A 26 4.05 -0.36 33.43
C ASP A 26 5.36 -0.27 34.22
N TYR A 27 5.39 0.48 35.33
CA TYR A 27 6.53 0.49 36.25
C TYR A 27 6.78 -0.87 36.90
N ASP A 28 5.73 -1.57 37.36
CA ASP A 28 5.86 -2.93 37.90
C ASP A 28 6.48 -3.87 36.85
N ASN A 29 6.02 -3.80 35.60
CA ASN A 29 6.57 -4.57 34.49
C ASN A 29 8.03 -4.23 34.17
N LEU A 30 8.40 -2.94 34.22
CA LEU A 30 9.78 -2.50 34.07
C LEU A 30 10.68 -3.13 35.15
N PHE A 31 10.31 -2.99 36.42
CA PHE A 31 11.09 -3.58 37.51
C PHE A 31 11.14 -5.10 37.44
N ARG A 32 10.02 -5.77 37.12
CA ARG A 32 10.01 -7.23 36.89
C ARG A 32 11.08 -7.62 35.88
N ILE A 33 11.13 -6.97 34.73
CA ILE A 33 12.11 -7.26 33.69
C ILE A 33 13.54 -7.02 34.19
N MET A 34 13.80 -5.91 34.88
CA MET A 34 15.13 -5.59 35.44
C MET A 34 15.60 -6.63 36.47
N TYR A 35 14.67 -7.17 37.26
CA TYR A 35 14.91 -8.26 38.21
C TYR A 35 14.72 -9.66 37.60
N GLN A 36 14.67 -9.78 36.27
CA GLN A 36 14.55 -11.04 35.52
C GLN A 36 13.26 -11.85 35.78
N TYR A 37 12.22 -11.20 36.29
CA TYR A 37 10.87 -11.74 36.36
C TYR A 37 10.09 -11.51 35.05
N PRO A 38 9.15 -12.40 34.70
CA PRO A 38 8.31 -12.22 33.52
C PRO A 38 7.36 -11.02 33.71
N PRO A 39 7.21 -10.14 32.70
CA PRO A 39 6.23 -9.07 32.74
C PRO A 39 4.80 -9.61 32.60
N LEU A 40 3.83 -8.88 33.15
CA LEU A 40 2.41 -9.20 33.14
C LEU A 40 1.72 -8.56 31.92
N LEU A 41 2.05 -9.10 30.74
CA LEU A 41 1.50 -8.68 29.46
C LEU A 41 0.41 -9.66 28.98
N ASP A 42 -0.60 -9.15 28.27
CA ASP A 42 -1.70 -9.95 27.73
C ASP A 42 -1.20 -10.96 26.69
N THR A 43 -1.51 -12.25 26.88
CA THR A 43 -1.05 -13.33 25.99
C THR A 43 -2.09 -13.78 24.96
N ALA A 44 -3.32 -13.27 25.03
CA ALA A 44 -4.45 -13.68 24.22
C ALA A 44 -4.82 -12.62 23.16
N ASN A 45 -4.87 -11.35 23.58
CA ASN A 45 -5.30 -10.22 22.77
C ASN A 45 -4.10 -9.38 22.30
N ILE A 46 -3.80 -9.46 21.00
CA ILE A 46 -2.69 -8.74 20.36
C ILE A 46 -2.86 -7.22 20.46
N ALA A 47 -4.09 -6.71 20.42
CA ALA A 47 -4.31 -5.26 20.51
C ALA A 47 -3.93 -4.73 21.90
N THR A 48 -4.34 -5.45 22.95
CA THR A 48 -3.96 -5.13 24.34
C THR A 48 -2.46 -5.31 24.55
N ALA A 49 -1.90 -6.43 24.10
CA ALA A 49 -0.46 -6.71 24.19
C ALA A 49 0.37 -5.63 23.49
N TYR A 50 -0.07 -5.17 22.31
CA TYR A 50 0.54 -4.06 21.59
C TYR A 50 0.54 -2.77 22.40
N THR A 51 -0.60 -2.40 22.99
CA THR A 51 -0.69 -1.16 23.79
C THR A 51 0.17 -1.23 25.05
N GLU A 52 0.20 -2.38 25.73
CA GLU A 52 1.02 -2.59 26.93
C GLU A 52 2.51 -2.60 26.59
N CYS A 53 2.93 -3.31 25.54
CA CYS A 53 4.32 -3.28 25.08
C CYS A 53 4.75 -1.88 24.66
N LYS A 54 3.88 -1.14 23.96
CA LYS A 54 4.17 0.23 23.54
C LYS A 54 4.39 1.15 24.75
N ALA A 55 3.53 1.08 25.76
CA ALA A 55 3.66 1.90 26.96
C ALA A 55 4.94 1.55 27.74
N LEU A 56 5.20 0.26 27.93
CA LEU A 56 6.40 -0.26 28.58
C LEU A 56 7.70 0.13 27.85
N LEU A 57 7.72 0.07 26.50
CA LEU A 57 8.87 0.48 25.70
C LEU A 57 9.12 1.99 25.77
N HIS A 58 8.06 2.82 25.76
CA HIS A 58 8.22 4.26 25.97
C HIS A 58 8.75 4.58 27.36
N LEU A 59 8.29 3.85 28.38
CA LEU A 59 8.83 4.00 29.72
C LEU A 59 10.31 3.60 29.77
N ALA A 60 10.68 2.48 29.14
CA ALA A 60 12.06 2.03 29.07
C ALA A 60 12.98 2.99 28.31
N ASP A 61 12.50 3.62 27.22
CA ASP A 61 13.19 4.66 26.47
C ASP A 61 13.54 5.86 27.36
N MET A 62 12.61 6.32 28.21
CA MET A 62 12.86 7.40 29.16
C MET A 62 13.98 7.10 30.17
N TYR A 63 14.23 5.82 30.46
CA TYR A 63 15.23 5.36 31.42
C TYR A 63 16.44 4.70 30.77
N ASP A 64 16.59 4.80 29.44
CA ASP A 64 17.67 4.18 28.67
C ASP A 64 17.80 2.66 28.93
N ALA A 65 16.65 1.99 29.01
CA ALA A 65 16.53 0.56 29.36
C ALA A 65 16.01 -0.29 28.19
N LEU A 66 16.03 0.23 26.96
CA LEU A 66 15.48 -0.44 25.78
C LEU A 66 16.18 -1.77 25.46
N GLU A 67 17.47 -1.91 25.72
CA GLU A 67 18.22 -3.15 25.46
C GLU A 67 17.67 -4.35 26.26
N ILE A 68 17.25 -4.10 27.49
CA ILE A 68 16.76 -5.14 28.39
C ILE A 68 15.26 -5.37 28.16
N VAL A 69 14.50 -4.29 28.08
CA VAL A 69 13.03 -4.33 27.96
C VAL A 69 12.59 -4.71 26.55
N GLY A 70 13.28 -4.21 25.53
CA GLY A 70 13.04 -4.48 24.11
C GLY A 70 13.04 -5.97 23.80
N ASN A 71 14.08 -6.69 24.22
CA ASN A 71 14.17 -8.13 24.03
C ASN A 71 13.00 -8.90 24.68
N ARG A 72 12.53 -8.45 25.86
CA ARG A 72 11.37 -9.07 26.53
C ARG A 72 10.06 -8.79 25.80
N ALA A 73 9.87 -7.57 25.31
CA ALA A 73 8.71 -7.18 24.53
C ALA A 73 8.66 -7.91 23.17
N ASP A 74 9.80 -8.00 22.48
CA ASP A 74 9.96 -8.73 21.23
C ASP A 74 9.54 -10.20 21.38
N HIS A 75 10.16 -10.91 22.31
CA HIS A 75 9.83 -12.32 22.56
C HIS A 75 8.37 -12.52 22.98
N HIS A 76 7.77 -11.57 23.72
CA HIS A 76 6.35 -11.62 24.05
C HIS A 76 5.47 -11.49 22.79
N LEU A 77 5.75 -10.52 21.92
CA LEU A 77 4.98 -10.27 20.70
C LEU A 77 5.13 -11.41 19.68
N LEU A 78 6.35 -11.92 19.48
CA LEU A 78 6.61 -13.00 18.52
C LEU A 78 5.87 -14.31 18.86
N ARG A 79 5.47 -14.52 20.12
CA ARG A 79 4.63 -15.68 20.52
C ARG A 79 3.25 -15.69 19.88
N PHE A 80 2.74 -14.56 19.39
CA PHE A 80 1.49 -14.53 18.62
C PHE A 80 1.64 -15.13 17.21
N GLY A 81 2.87 -15.35 16.74
CA GLY A 81 3.20 -16.01 15.48
C GLY A 81 2.49 -15.36 14.28
N ALA A 82 1.89 -16.18 13.41
CA ALA A 82 1.20 -15.71 12.21
C ALA A 82 0.09 -14.67 12.46
N ARG A 83 -0.48 -14.59 13.67
CA ARG A 83 -1.48 -13.56 14.00
C ARG A 83 -0.83 -12.17 14.13
N LEU A 84 0.42 -12.09 14.58
CA LEU A 84 1.18 -10.85 14.67
C LEU A 84 1.44 -10.29 13.26
N PHE A 85 1.99 -11.09 12.35
CA PHE A 85 2.33 -10.64 11.01
C PHE A 85 1.11 -10.10 10.22
N LYS A 86 -0.08 -10.70 10.43
CA LYS A 86 -1.34 -10.17 9.90
C LYS A 86 -1.70 -8.80 10.47
N GLN A 87 -1.41 -8.55 11.75
CA GLN A 87 -1.63 -7.24 12.38
C GLN A 87 -0.60 -6.22 11.88
N ILE A 88 0.66 -6.62 11.69
CA ILE A 88 1.69 -5.75 11.12
C ILE A 88 1.28 -5.28 9.72
N ALA A 89 0.83 -6.19 8.84
CA ALA A 89 0.34 -5.82 7.51
C ALA A 89 -0.87 -4.86 7.53
N LYS A 90 -1.67 -4.88 8.61
CA LYS A 90 -2.83 -3.99 8.78
C LYS A 90 -2.43 -2.61 9.31
N TYR A 91 -1.39 -2.52 10.14
CA TYR A 91 -0.91 -1.28 10.74
C TYR A 91 0.61 -1.10 10.64
N PRO A 92 1.21 -1.09 9.43
CA PRO A 92 2.67 -1.13 9.31
C PRO A 92 3.41 0.02 10.02
N PRO A 93 3.01 1.31 9.89
CA PRO A 93 3.71 2.41 10.55
C PRO A 93 3.77 2.28 12.08
N SER A 94 2.68 1.77 12.68
CA SER A 94 2.58 1.55 14.12
C SER A 94 3.54 0.47 14.61
N TYR A 95 3.59 -0.66 13.90
CA TYR A 95 4.49 -1.76 14.24
C TYR A 95 5.94 -1.48 13.87
N LEU A 96 6.20 -0.63 12.87
CA LEU A 96 7.55 -0.18 12.56
C LEU A 96 8.16 0.59 13.74
N LYS A 97 7.40 1.54 14.30
CA LYS A 97 7.83 2.30 15.49
C LYS A 97 8.02 1.39 16.71
N LEU A 98 7.11 0.43 16.91
CA LEU A 98 7.22 -0.54 18.00
C LEU A 98 8.46 -1.43 17.83
N GLY A 99 8.68 -1.97 16.63
CA GLY A 99 9.83 -2.81 16.30
C GLY A 99 11.15 -2.08 16.47
N TYR A 100 11.19 -0.78 16.12
CA TYR A 100 12.34 0.08 16.36
C TYR A 100 12.66 0.23 17.85
N LEU A 101 11.67 0.61 18.66
CA LEU A 101 11.88 0.75 20.12
C LEU A 101 12.24 -0.59 20.78
N ALA A 102 11.66 -1.69 20.32
CA ALA A 102 11.95 -3.03 20.84
C ALA A 102 13.31 -3.59 20.36
N ARG A 103 13.98 -2.92 19.39
CA ARG A 103 15.11 -3.47 18.63
C ARG A 103 14.81 -4.87 18.07
N SER A 104 13.58 -5.08 17.62
CA SER A 104 13.11 -6.35 17.06
C SER A 104 13.39 -6.39 15.56
N GLN A 105 14.42 -7.13 15.14
CA GLN A 105 14.74 -7.33 13.74
C GLN A 105 13.53 -7.84 12.93
N THR A 106 12.82 -8.85 13.46
CA THR A 106 11.70 -9.50 12.78
C THR A 106 10.51 -8.55 12.61
N ILE A 107 10.09 -7.85 13.67
CA ILE A 107 8.92 -6.96 13.62
C ILE A 107 9.24 -5.72 12.77
N PHE A 108 10.45 -5.18 12.92
CA PHE A 108 10.90 -4.02 12.16
C PHE A 108 10.99 -4.34 10.66
N THR A 109 11.66 -5.43 10.29
CA THR A 109 11.82 -5.86 8.89
C THR A 109 10.47 -6.09 8.22
N GLU A 110 9.58 -6.85 8.88
CA GLU A 110 8.24 -7.10 8.37
C GLU A 110 7.50 -5.78 8.13
N ALA A 111 7.48 -4.88 9.12
CA ALA A 111 6.80 -3.60 9.01
C ALA A 111 7.40 -2.68 7.94
N LEU A 112 8.73 -2.66 7.81
CA LEU A 112 9.46 -1.81 6.86
C LEU A 112 9.14 -2.23 5.42
N ILE A 113 9.11 -3.52 5.12
CA ILE A 113 8.75 -4.03 3.79
C ILE A 113 7.33 -3.58 3.40
N HIS A 114 6.37 -3.65 4.32
CA HIS A 114 5.00 -3.17 4.08
C HIS A 114 4.96 -1.66 3.84
N VAL A 115 5.72 -0.87 4.63
CA VAL A 115 5.81 0.58 4.48
C VAL A 115 6.38 0.96 3.11
N VAL A 116 7.51 0.37 2.72
CA VAL A 116 8.17 0.63 1.43
C VAL A 116 7.27 0.24 0.27
N GLY A 117 6.62 -0.93 0.35
CA GLY A 117 5.68 -1.37 -0.69
C GLY A 117 4.45 -0.46 -0.85
N GLN A 118 4.02 0.19 0.23
CA GLN A 118 2.87 1.11 0.24
C GLN A 118 3.24 2.57 -0.05
N TRP A 119 4.51 2.88 -0.32
CA TRP A 119 4.92 4.25 -0.59
C TRP A 119 4.26 4.82 -1.87
N PRO A 120 3.83 6.10 -1.89
CA PRO A 120 3.91 7.13 -0.85
C PRO A 120 2.71 7.18 0.10
N LEU A 121 1.77 6.23 0.05
CA LEU A 121 0.55 6.24 0.87
C LEU A 121 0.86 6.12 2.38
N ALA A 122 1.94 5.44 2.74
CA ALA A 122 2.38 5.29 4.13
C ALA A 122 3.06 6.56 4.70
N ALA A 123 3.59 7.45 3.84
CA ALA A 123 4.43 8.58 4.24
C ALA A 123 3.78 9.57 5.24
N PRO A 124 2.51 9.99 5.06
CA PRO A 124 1.90 10.97 5.96
C PRO A 124 1.79 10.47 7.42
N GLN A 125 1.52 9.18 7.60
CA GLN A 125 1.38 8.59 8.94
C GLN A 125 2.72 8.52 9.66
N LEU A 126 3.80 8.19 8.95
CA LEU A 126 5.15 8.13 9.50
C LEU A 126 5.67 9.52 9.89
N ARG A 127 5.47 10.52 9.04
CA ARG A 127 5.87 11.91 9.31
C ARG A 127 5.13 12.50 10.51
N THR A 128 3.83 12.20 10.65
CA THR A 128 3.04 12.62 11.81
C THR A 128 3.45 11.88 13.09
N GLY A 129 3.85 10.62 12.96
CA GLY A 129 4.20 9.74 14.07
C GLY A 129 5.56 10.02 14.73
N GLN A 130 6.32 11.01 14.24
CA GLN A 130 7.68 11.33 14.69
C GLN A 130 8.55 10.07 14.78
N ILE A 131 8.86 9.50 13.61
CA ILE A 131 9.86 8.44 13.50
C ILE A 131 11.26 9.06 13.47
N ASP A 132 12.27 8.28 13.88
CA ASP A 132 13.66 8.70 13.82
C ASP A 132 14.07 9.06 12.38
N ALA A 133 14.92 10.07 12.23
CA ALA A 133 15.37 10.53 10.93
C ALA A 133 16.14 9.43 10.17
N THR A 134 16.97 8.66 10.87
CA THR A 134 17.74 7.56 10.28
C THR A 134 16.85 6.49 9.66
N VAL A 135 15.74 6.17 10.33
CA VAL A 135 14.75 5.20 9.84
C VAL A 135 13.99 5.75 8.63
N LEU A 136 13.71 7.06 8.61
CA LEU A 136 13.07 7.69 7.45
C LEU A 136 14.00 7.69 6.24
N ASP A 137 15.27 8.04 6.43
CA ASP A 137 16.29 8.02 5.38
C ASP A 137 16.44 6.60 4.81
N LEU A 138 16.52 5.57 5.67
CA LEU A 138 16.50 4.16 5.26
C LEU A 138 15.26 3.80 4.42
N ILE A 139 14.07 4.25 4.81
CA ILE A 139 12.85 3.99 4.04
C ILE A 139 12.94 4.64 2.66
N GLU A 140 13.40 5.89 2.59
CA GLU A 140 13.54 6.63 1.33
C GLU A 140 14.57 5.92 0.41
N ASP A 141 15.70 5.47 0.95
CA ASP A 141 16.68 4.68 0.21
C ASP A 141 16.08 3.36 -0.32
N LYS A 142 15.36 2.60 0.51
CA LYS A 142 14.71 1.35 0.08
C LYS A 142 13.58 1.57 -0.92
N VAL A 143 12.90 2.72 -0.85
CA VAL A 143 11.89 3.12 -1.85
C VAL A 143 12.57 3.38 -3.19
N ASP A 144 13.71 4.08 -3.20
CA ASP A 144 14.47 4.34 -4.41
C ASP A 144 15.04 3.06 -5.03
N GLU A 145 15.59 2.15 -4.21
CA GLU A 145 16.02 0.81 -4.66
C GLU A 145 14.87 0.03 -5.32
N LEU A 146 13.68 0.06 -4.71
CA LEU A 146 12.49 -0.62 -5.25
C LEU A 146 12.03 0.04 -6.56
N ALA A 147 12.08 1.36 -6.66
CA ALA A 147 11.73 2.10 -7.87
C ALA A 147 12.71 1.78 -9.01
N GLU A 148 14.02 1.74 -8.74
CA GLU A 148 15.03 1.36 -9.73
C GLU A 148 14.84 -0.09 -10.21
N LEU A 149 14.47 -1.00 -9.30
CA LEU A 149 14.14 -2.37 -9.67
C LEU A 149 12.90 -2.45 -10.58
N GLN A 150 11.86 -1.67 -10.30
CA GLN A 150 10.69 -1.57 -11.16
C GLN A 150 11.06 -1.03 -12.54
N GLU A 151 11.77 0.10 -12.62
CA GLU A 151 12.20 0.69 -13.90
C GLU A 151 13.02 -0.31 -14.73
N ARG A 152 13.96 -1.02 -14.09
CA ARG A 152 14.79 -2.04 -14.75
C ARG A 152 13.95 -3.18 -15.32
N VAL A 153 12.90 -3.60 -14.62
CA VAL A 153 11.98 -4.65 -15.05
C VAL A 153 11.06 -4.16 -16.16
N GLU A 154 10.48 -2.97 -16.04
CA GLU A 154 9.67 -2.33 -17.08
C GLU A 154 10.45 -2.18 -18.37
N ALA A 155 11.68 -1.67 -18.28
CA ALA A 155 12.56 -1.49 -19.43
C ALA A 155 12.86 -2.82 -20.13
N LYS A 156 12.99 -3.93 -19.38
CA LYS A 156 13.14 -5.28 -19.96
C LYS A 156 11.85 -5.78 -20.60
N LEU A 157 10.70 -5.58 -19.94
CA LEU A 157 9.39 -5.97 -20.46
C LEU A 157 9.11 -5.29 -21.82
N TRP A 158 9.38 -3.99 -21.92
CA TRP A 158 9.22 -3.23 -23.17
C TRP A 158 10.15 -3.68 -24.29
N ARG A 159 11.35 -4.17 -23.95
CA ARG A 159 12.34 -4.69 -24.91
C ARG A 159 12.12 -6.15 -25.28
N LEU A 160 11.13 -6.83 -24.71
CA LEU A 160 10.82 -8.21 -25.09
C LEU A 160 10.59 -8.34 -26.60
N THR A 161 11.15 -9.41 -27.15
CA THR A 161 11.08 -9.75 -28.57
C THR A 161 11.05 -11.26 -28.70
N LEU A 162 10.33 -11.74 -29.71
CA LEU A 162 10.39 -13.13 -30.15
C LEU A 162 11.43 -13.25 -31.25
N THR A 163 12.02 -14.44 -31.36
CA THR A 163 12.93 -14.79 -32.44
C THR A 163 12.29 -15.84 -33.34
N THR A 164 12.54 -15.73 -34.64
CA THR A 164 12.20 -16.78 -35.60
C THR A 164 13.04 -18.03 -35.33
N ASN A 165 12.72 -19.15 -36.00
CA ASN A 165 13.50 -20.39 -35.91
C ASN A 165 14.96 -20.22 -36.38
N ARG A 166 15.27 -19.13 -37.12
CA ARG A 166 16.62 -18.78 -37.57
C ARG A 166 17.38 -17.90 -36.58
N GLY A 167 16.77 -17.52 -35.46
CA GLY A 167 17.34 -16.62 -34.46
C GLY A 167 17.19 -15.12 -34.78
N GLU A 168 16.59 -14.77 -35.93
CA GLU A 168 16.31 -13.38 -36.29
C GLU A 168 15.15 -12.81 -35.47
N ARG A 169 15.20 -11.52 -35.11
CA ARG A 169 14.09 -10.84 -34.43
C ARG A 169 12.83 -10.83 -35.29
N CYS A 170 11.68 -11.05 -34.67
CA CYS A 170 10.40 -10.95 -35.36
C CYS A 170 10.10 -9.50 -35.75
N THR A 171 9.80 -9.29 -37.02
CA THR A 171 9.43 -8.04 -37.67
C THR A 171 8.18 -8.28 -38.51
N PRO A 172 7.48 -7.22 -38.94
CA PRO A 172 6.32 -7.37 -39.82
C PRO A 172 6.64 -8.14 -41.11
N SER A 173 7.89 -8.06 -41.60
CA SER A 173 8.30 -8.64 -42.88
C SER A 173 8.67 -10.13 -42.83
N ASN A 174 9.16 -10.63 -41.68
CA ASN A 174 9.62 -12.03 -41.57
C ASN A 174 8.70 -12.94 -40.76
N ASP A 175 7.98 -12.41 -39.77
CA ASP A 175 7.00 -13.16 -38.97
C ASP A 175 5.94 -12.19 -38.42
N TYR A 176 4.98 -11.85 -39.29
CA TYR A 176 3.93 -10.89 -38.98
C TYR A 176 3.07 -11.30 -37.78
N LEU A 177 2.79 -12.59 -37.61
CA LEU A 177 1.91 -13.08 -36.55
C LEU A 177 2.58 -12.98 -35.17
N SER A 178 3.86 -13.34 -35.07
CA SER A 178 4.66 -13.15 -33.86
C SER A 178 4.85 -11.67 -33.54
N TRP A 179 5.05 -10.84 -34.57
CA TRP A 179 5.12 -9.38 -34.41
C TRP A 179 3.82 -8.81 -33.85
N LEU A 180 2.65 -9.23 -34.36
CA LEU A 180 1.35 -8.85 -33.82
C LEU A 180 1.19 -9.22 -32.34
N ALA A 181 1.68 -10.40 -31.93
CA ALA A 181 1.59 -10.85 -30.54
C ALA A 181 2.38 -9.93 -29.60
N ILE A 182 3.61 -9.58 -29.99
CA ILE A 182 4.44 -8.62 -29.25
C ILE A 182 3.79 -7.24 -29.20
N SER A 183 3.23 -6.77 -30.32
CA SER A 183 2.56 -5.46 -30.39
C SER A 183 1.35 -5.39 -29.46
N LEU A 184 0.48 -6.42 -29.47
CA LEU A 184 -0.67 -6.50 -28.58
C LEU A 184 -0.24 -6.57 -27.10
N PHE A 185 0.80 -7.35 -26.80
CA PHE A 185 1.33 -7.45 -25.43
C PHE A 185 1.89 -6.11 -24.93
N ARG A 186 2.62 -5.37 -25.78
CA ARG A 186 3.13 -4.03 -25.45
C ARG A 186 2.01 -3.03 -25.22
N GLN A 187 0.95 -3.07 -26.02
CA GLN A 187 -0.24 -2.27 -25.78
C GLN A 187 -0.86 -2.62 -24.42
N TRP A 188 -1.01 -3.91 -24.12
CA TRP A 188 -1.53 -4.36 -22.82
C TRP A 188 -0.68 -3.86 -21.65
N ILE A 189 0.65 -3.90 -21.75
CA ILE A 189 1.54 -3.31 -20.73
C ILE A 189 1.23 -1.82 -20.59
N ALA A 190 1.24 -1.07 -21.69
CA ALA A 190 1.02 0.38 -21.68
C ALA A 190 -0.28 0.76 -20.95
N GLU A 191 -1.37 0.05 -21.25
CA GLU A 191 -2.69 0.28 -20.66
C GLU A 191 -2.75 -0.06 -19.16
N ASN A 192 -1.92 -0.99 -18.69
CA ASN A 192 -1.93 -1.45 -17.30
C ASN A 192 -0.87 -0.78 -16.41
N THR A 193 0.23 -0.26 -16.98
CA THR A 193 1.30 0.41 -16.21
C THR A 193 1.23 1.94 -16.30
N THR A 194 0.58 2.51 -17.31
CA THR A 194 0.44 3.96 -17.43
C THR A 194 -0.75 4.44 -16.61
N PRO A 195 -0.59 5.41 -15.69
CA PRO A 195 -1.72 6.02 -14.99
C PRO A 195 -2.70 6.63 -15.99
N ALA A 196 -4.00 6.54 -15.71
CA ALA A 196 -5.00 7.20 -16.54
C ALA A 196 -4.70 8.70 -16.63
N PRO A 197 -4.74 9.31 -17.82
CA PRO A 197 -4.50 10.73 -17.96
C PRO A 197 -5.50 11.50 -17.09
N THR A 198 -5.00 12.44 -16.28
CA THR A 198 -5.85 13.28 -15.45
C THR A 198 -6.82 14.05 -16.35
N PRO A 199 -8.15 13.97 -16.13
CA PRO A 199 -9.09 14.73 -16.94
C PRO A 199 -8.79 16.23 -16.81
N ILE A 200 -8.44 16.85 -17.92
CA ILE A 200 -8.05 18.27 -18.00
C ILE A 200 -9.28 19.19 -17.81
N LEU A 201 -10.50 18.64 -17.92
CA LEU A 201 -11.74 19.37 -17.74
C LEU A 201 -12.24 19.21 -16.31
N LYS A 202 -12.09 20.29 -15.55
CA LYS A 202 -12.77 20.53 -14.27
C LYS A 202 -14.25 20.76 -14.61
N ASP A 203 -15.09 19.73 -14.52
CA ASP A 203 -16.54 19.92 -14.62
C ASP A 203 -17.01 20.77 -13.43
N THR A 204 -17.06 22.08 -13.64
CA THR A 204 -17.73 23.03 -12.76
C THR A 204 -19.24 22.88 -12.94
N SER A 205 -19.78 21.75 -12.50
CA SER A 205 -21.23 21.55 -12.40
C SER A 205 -21.59 20.54 -11.32
N SER A 206 -21.14 20.79 -10.08
CA SER A 206 -21.79 20.21 -8.91
C SER A 206 -21.56 21.08 -7.66
N SER A 207 -22.17 22.26 -7.66
CA SER A 207 -22.52 22.94 -6.41
C SER A 207 -23.91 23.53 -6.58
N GLY A 208 -24.88 22.89 -5.93
CA GLY A 208 -26.29 23.26 -6.01
C GLY A 208 -27.18 22.23 -5.34
N GLY A 209 -26.95 21.98 -4.04
CA GLY A 209 -27.92 21.27 -3.21
C GLY A 209 -29.16 22.13 -2.99
N GLY A 210 -30.34 21.59 -3.30
CA GLY A 210 -31.63 22.22 -3.04
C GLY A 210 -32.77 21.21 -3.14
N ARG A 211 -33.34 20.86 -1.99
CA ARG A 211 -34.51 19.98 -1.82
C ARG A 211 -35.80 20.64 -2.34
N ALA A 212 -36.74 19.74 -2.68
CA ALA A 212 -38.20 19.84 -2.60
C ALA A 212 -39.00 20.30 -3.83
N GLY A 213 -40.09 19.56 -4.08
CA GLY A 213 -41.36 20.18 -4.49
C GLY A 213 -41.90 19.78 -5.85
N THR A 214 -42.58 18.64 -5.92
CA THR A 214 -43.67 18.39 -6.89
C THR A 214 -44.76 19.48 -6.78
N GLY A 215 -45.16 20.09 -7.90
CA GLY A 215 -46.40 20.89 -7.95
C GLY A 215 -46.49 21.90 -9.10
N SER A 216 -47.29 21.53 -10.10
CA SER A 216 -48.19 22.38 -10.92
C SER A 216 -47.71 23.60 -11.75
N LEU A 217 -48.05 23.49 -13.04
CA LEU A 217 -48.79 24.45 -13.90
C LEU A 217 -48.12 25.76 -14.36
N ALA A 218 -47.77 25.73 -15.66
CA ALA A 218 -48.21 26.66 -16.72
C ALA A 218 -47.82 28.16 -16.71
N PRO A 219 -47.84 28.81 -17.90
CA PRO A 219 -46.83 29.80 -18.31
C PRO A 219 -47.40 31.20 -18.56
N SER A 220 -46.54 32.22 -18.76
CA SER A 220 -46.69 33.20 -19.86
C SER A 220 -45.71 34.40 -19.79
N SER A 221 -45.35 34.87 -21.00
CA SER A 221 -45.00 36.22 -21.48
C SER A 221 -44.21 37.21 -20.60
N GLN A 222 -43.01 37.66 -21.03
CA GLN A 222 -42.74 38.74 -22.02
C GLN A 222 -43.01 40.17 -21.52
N VAL A 223 -41.99 41.03 -21.73
CA VAL A 223 -41.99 42.51 -21.97
C VAL A 223 -41.23 43.39 -20.95
N GLY A 224 -40.31 44.20 -21.50
CA GLY A 224 -39.96 45.58 -21.08
C GLY A 224 -38.78 45.70 -20.09
N SER A 225 -37.59 46.20 -20.47
CA SER A 225 -37.18 47.63 -20.53
C SER A 225 -37.46 48.36 -19.19
N ILE A 226 -36.58 49.15 -18.55
CA ILE A 226 -35.83 50.33 -19.02
C ILE A 226 -34.80 50.77 -17.94
N ASN A 227 -33.70 51.43 -18.36
CA ASN A 227 -32.92 52.50 -17.70
C ASN A 227 -32.23 52.25 -16.33
N ALA A 228 -30.89 52.24 -16.25
CA ALA A 228 -29.96 53.39 -16.26
C ALA A 228 -29.94 54.21 -14.95
N ARG A 229 -28.79 54.21 -14.25
CA ARG A 229 -27.91 55.39 -14.07
C ARG A 229 -26.85 55.16 -12.97
N ASN A 230 -25.61 55.41 -13.38
CA ASN A 230 -24.46 55.95 -12.65
C ASN A 230 -24.60 56.19 -11.14
N SER A 231 -23.57 55.76 -10.41
CA SER A 231 -22.79 56.66 -9.54
C SER A 231 -21.39 56.10 -9.30
N SER A 232 -20.42 56.85 -9.80
CA SER A 232 -18.99 56.72 -9.54
C SER A 232 -18.66 57.16 -8.12
N SER A 233 -17.92 56.34 -7.39
CA SER A 233 -17.17 56.76 -6.21
C SER A 233 -15.81 56.06 -6.20
N THR A 234 -14.78 56.89 -6.32
CA THR A 234 -13.37 56.58 -6.43
C THR A 234 -12.72 56.31 -5.07
N ARG A 235 -11.82 55.32 -5.08
CA ARG A 235 -10.60 55.15 -4.25
C ARG A 235 -10.80 54.74 -2.79
N VAL A 236 -10.24 53.59 -2.42
CA VAL A 236 -8.93 53.41 -1.75
C VAL A 236 -8.84 51.94 -1.31
N GLY A 237 -7.71 51.27 -1.58
CA GLY A 237 -7.45 49.94 -1.03
C GLY A 237 -6.43 49.14 -1.84
N ALA A 238 -5.16 49.28 -1.48
CA ALA A 238 -4.04 48.53 -2.04
C ALA A 238 -4.19 47.03 -1.72
N ASN A 239 -4.25 46.18 -2.74
CA ASN A 239 -4.12 44.74 -2.58
C ASN A 239 -2.81 44.28 -3.23
N HIS A 240 -1.84 43.95 -2.37
CA HIS A 240 -0.71 43.10 -2.70
C HIS A 240 -1.23 41.73 -3.18
N ILE A 241 -1.06 41.41 -4.46
CA ILE A 241 -1.27 40.07 -4.99
C ILE A 241 -0.02 39.26 -4.65
N ALA A 242 -0.04 38.59 -3.51
CA ALA A 242 0.88 37.49 -3.24
C ALA A 242 0.34 36.24 -3.96
N SER A 243 1.06 35.77 -4.97
CA SER A 243 0.83 34.47 -5.60
C SER A 243 1.01 33.35 -4.57
N GLN A 244 -0.06 32.98 -3.89
CA GLN A 244 -0.13 31.69 -3.21
C GLN A 244 -0.34 30.63 -4.29
N ARG A 245 0.76 29.99 -4.71
CA ARG A 245 0.71 28.74 -5.47
C ARG A 245 0.08 27.70 -4.55
N ALA A 246 -1.20 27.40 -4.78
CA ALA A 246 -1.87 26.30 -4.11
C ALA A 246 -1.05 25.01 -4.33
N PRO A 247 -0.87 24.16 -3.30
CA PRO A 247 -0.20 22.88 -3.47
C PRO A 247 -0.96 22.10 -4.55
N ALA A 248 -0.20 21.56 -5.50
CA ALA A 248 -0.76 20.72 -6.55
C ALA A 248 -1.57 19.58 -5.90
N PRO A 249 -2.74 19.22 -6.43
CA PRO A 249 -3.47 18.07 -5.93
C PRO A 249 -2.56 16.83 -6.01
N PRO A 250 -2.62 15.93 -5.02
CA PRO A 250 -1.82 14.71 -5.05
C PRO A 250 -2.08 13.97 -6.37
N PRO A 251 -1.03 13.40 -7.01
CA PRO A 251 -1.22 12.62 -8.22
C PRO A 251 -2.28 11.53 -7.96
N PRO A 252 -3.11 11.18 -8.96
CA PRO A 252 -4.06 10.10 -8.82
C PRO A 252 -3.30 8.84 -8.34
N PRO A 253 -3.91 8.01 -7.49
CA PRO A 253 -3.25 6.81 -6.98
C PRO A 253 -2.73 6.02 -8.19
N ALA A 254 -1.42 5.79 -8.22
CA ALA A 254 -0.81 5.00 -9.27
C ALA A 254 -1.58 3.69 -9.38
N PRO A 255 -1.87 3.20 -10.60
CA PRO A 255 -2.47 1.89 -10.77
C PRO A 255 -1.64 0.90 -9.96
N ASN A 256 -2.27 0.05 -9.14
CA ASN A 256 -1.62 -0.87 -8.20
C ASN A 256 -0.55 -1.71 -8.95
N ALA A 257 0.67 -1.20 -9.05
CA ALA A 257 1.70 -1.74 -9.95
C ALA A 257 2.03 -3.18 -9.56
N GLY A 258 2.02 -3.47 -8.25
CA GLY A 258 2.17 -4.81 -7.71
C GLY A 258 1.14 -5.81 -8.25
N ARG A 259 -0.11 -5.40 -8.48
CA ARG A 259 -1.15 -6.27 -9.07
C ARG A 259 -0.83 -6.61 -10.52
N VAL A 260 -0.36 -5.65 -11.31
CA VAL A 260 0.00 -5.86 -12.72
C VAL A 260 1.22 -6.77 -12.84
N TYR A 261 2.25 -6.55 -12.03
CA TYR A 261 3.42 -7.43 -12.00
C TYR A 261 3.08 -8.85 -11.55
N ARG A 262 2.18 -9.01 -10.58
CA ARG A 262 1.68 -10.34 -10.18
C ARG A 262 0.87 -11.01 -11.28
N LEU A 263 0.12 -10.25 -12.05
CA LEU A 263 -0.60 -10.76 -13.20
C LEU A 263 0.37 -11.27 -14.29
N LEU A 264 1.41 -10.50 -14.58
CA LEU A 264 2.49 -10.89 -15.48
C LEU A 264 3.28 -12.12 -14.98
N GLY A 265 3.47 -12.23 -13.66
CA GLY A 265 4.18 -13.33 -13.00
C GLY A 265 3.37 -14.61 -12.82
N SER A 266 2.06 -14.58 -13.11
CA SER A 266 1.14 -15.69 -12.91
C SER A 266 1.53 -16.92 -13.73
N SER A 267 1.37 -18.11 -13.14
CA SER A 267 1.48 -19.38 -13.88
C SER A 267 0.31 -19.60 -14.84
N SER A 268 -0.80 -18.87 -14.68
CA SER A 268 -1.98 -19.00 -15.52
C SER A 268 -1.84 -18.17 -16.79
N LEU A 269 -1.75 -18.85 -17.94
CA LEU A 269 -1.70 -18.22 -19.26
C LEU A 269 -3.02 -17.55 -19.67
N THR A 270 -4.11 -17.78 -18.93
CA THR A 270 -5.41 -17.13 -19.19
C THR A 270 -5.67 -15.92 -18.31
N ALA A 271 -4.72 -15.56 -17.43
CA ALA A 271 -4.91 -14.48 -16.47
C ALA A 271 -5.03 -13.10 -17.15
N TYR A 272 -4.35 -12.92 -18.29
CA TYR A 272 -4.45 -11.75 -19.16
C TYR A 272 -4.28 -12.18 -20.62
N LEU A 273 -4.84 -11.41 -21.56
CA LEU A 273 -4.80 -11.72 -23.00
C LEU A 273 -5.27 -13.16 -23.25
N SER A 274 -6.49 -13.44 -22.78
CA SER A 274 -7.18 -14.74 -22.85
C SER A 274 -7.52 -15.15 -24.29
N HIS A 275 -7.91 -16.41 -24.49
CA HIS A 275 -8.37 -16.94 -25.79
C HIS A 275 -9.37 -15.99 -26.49
N ASP A 276 -10.37 -15.52 -25.74
CA ASP A 276 -11.42 -14.66 -26.30
C ASP A 276 -10.90 -13.29 -26.74
N GLU A 277 -9.95 -12.71 -26.00
CA GLU A 277 -9.31 -11.45 -26.36
C GLU A 277 -8.41 -11.60 -27.59
N LEU A 278 -7.59 -12.65 -27.63
CA LEU A 278 -6.72 -12.95 -28.77
C LEU A 278 -7.53 -13.23 -30.03
N LYS A 279 -8.63 -13.98 -29.91
CA LYS A 279 -9.57 -14.26 -30.99
C LYS A 279 -10.28 -13.01 -31.48
N ARG A 280 -10.75 -12.13 -30.57
CA ARG A 280 -11.37 -10.84 -30.93
C ARG A 280 -10.38 -9.95 -31.67
N PHE A 281 -9.14 -9.88 -31.21
CA PHE A 281 -8.08 -9.12 -31.86
C PHE A 281 -7.80 -9.63 -33.28
N LEU A 282 -7.62 -10.94 -33.46
CA LEU A 282 -7.30 -11.51 -34.77
C LEU A 282 -8.46 -11.37 -35.78
N LYS A 283 -9.72 -11.34 -35.30
CA LYS A 283 -10.90 -11.08 -36.14
C LYS A 283 -10.92 -9.68 -36.77
N LEU A 284 -10.16 -8.72 -36.25
CA LEU A 284 -10.02 -7.38 -36.84
C LEU A 284 -9.26 -7.43 -38.18
N SER A 285 -8.55 -8.51 -38.47
CA SER A 285 -7.87 -8.76 -39.74
C SER A 285 -8.43 -10.03 -40.40
N PRO A 286 -9.52 -9.92 -41.19
CA PRO A 286 -10.21 -11.07 -41.78
C PRO A 286 -9.26 -12.02 -42.54
N ASP A 287 -8.28 -11.48 -43.25
CA ASP A 287 -7.31 -12.25 -44.04
C ASP A 287 -6.39 -13.15 -43.19
N LEU A 288 -6.20 -12.80 -41.91
CA LEU A 288 -5.34 -13.53 -40.99
C LEU A 288 -6.14 -14.47 -40.08
N TYR A 289 -7.47 -14.29 -39.99
CA TYR A 289 -8.33 -15.08 -39.11
C TYR A 289 -8.63 -16.46 -39.70
N THR A 290 -7.71 -17.40 -39.48
CA THR A 290 -7.91 -18.82 -39.73
C THR A 290 -7.70 -19.62 -38.44
N ARG A 291 -8.26 -20.85 -38.38
CA ARG A 291 -8.09 -21.71 -37.19
C ARG A 291 -6.62 -22.01 -36.89
N GLU A 292 -5.81 -22.18 -37.93
CA GLU A 292 -4.38 -22.45 -37.82
C GLU A 292 -3.61 -21.21 -37.34
N ASN A 293 -3.90 -20.04 -37.89
CA ASN A 293 -3.27 -18.79 -37.45
C ASN A 293 -3.65 -18.42 -36.01
N LEU A 294 -4.91 -18.64 -35.60
CA LEU A 294 -5.31 -18.41 -34.22
C LEU A 294 -4.50 -19.27 -33.25
N LYS A 295 -4.37 -20.58 -33.54
CA LYS A 295 -3.58 -21.49 -32.71
C LYS A 295 -2.10 -21.09 -32.65
N ARG A 296 -1.53 -20.64 -33.77
CA ARG A 296 -0.14 -20.14 -33.82
C ARG A 296 0.01 -18.84 -33.03
N PHE A 297 -0.94 -17.92 -33.14
CA PHE A 297 -0.94 -16.64 -32.43
C PHE A 297 -0.99 -16.84 -30.92
N GLU A 298 -1.85 -17.74 -30.44
CA GLU A 298 -1.91 -18.12 -29.03
C GLU A 298 -0.59 -18.69 -28.53
N ARG A 299 0.00 -19.63 -29.28
CA ARG A 299 1.31 -20.18 -28.93
C ARG A 299 2.39 -19.10 -28.83
N ARG A 300 2.41 -18.16 -29.77
CA ARG A 300 3.37 -17.04 -29.74
C ARG A 300 3.10 -16.09 -28.58
N MET A 301 1.84 -15.84 -28.25
CA MET A 301 1.48 -15.07 -27.06
C MET A 301 1.93 -15.79 -25.77
N ASP A 302 1.76 -17.10 -25.68
CA ASP A 302 2.23 -17.89 -24.52
C ASP A 302 3.75 -17.81 -24.37
N GLU A 303 4.51 -17.84 -25.47
CA GLU A 303 5.95 -17.58 -25.47
C GLU A 303 6.28 -16.18 -24.89
N VAL A 304 5.54 -15.14 -25.29
CA VAL A 304 5.70 -13.78 -24.73
C VAL A 304 5.39 -13.75 -23.24
N LYS A 305 4.28 -14.38 -22.81
CA LYS A 305 3.87 -14.45 -21.40
C LYS A 305 4.92 -15.15 -20.53
N ASN A 306 5.55 -16.21 -21.04
CA ASN A 306 6.63 -16.90 -20.33
C ASN A 306 7.87 -16.00 -20.16
N LEU A 307 8.27 -15.28 -21.22
CA LEU A 307 9.37 -14.31 -21.13
C LEU A 307 9.06 -13.16 -20.16
N ALA A 308 7.80 -12.68 -20.17
CA ALA A 308 7.34 -11.65 -19.25
C ALA A 308 7.39 -12.14 -17.80
N ARG A 309 6.93 -13.37 -17.54
CA ARG A 309 6.97 -14.02 -16.23
C ARG A 309 8.39 -14.11 -15.69
N ASP A 310 9.35 -14.50 -16.51
CA ASP A 310 10.76 -14.54 -16.12
C ASP A 310 11.33 -13.15 -15.83
N THR A 311 10.90 -12.16 -16.61
CA THR A 311 11.34 -10.77 -16.47
C THR A 311 10.87 -10.15 -15.15
N VAL A 312 9.63 -10.42 -14.72
CA VAL A 312 9.07 -9.87 -13.47
C VAL A 312 9.45 -10.66 -12.23
N ARG A 313 10.12 -11.81 -12.36
CA ARG A 313 10.50 -12.69 -11.25
C ARG A 313 11.17 -11.97 -10.06
N PRO A 314 12.07 -10.99 -10.25
CA PRO A 314 12.65 -10.25 -9.13
C PRO A 314 11.62 -9.52 -8.26
N LEU A 315 10.56 -8.97 -8.88
CA LEU A 315 9.49 -8.26 -8.18
C LEU A 315 8.52 -9.20 -7.46
N MET A 316 8.52 -10.49 -7.82
CA MET A 316 7.62 -11.52 -7.26
C MET A 316 8.14 -12.17 -5.99
N ARG A 317 9.34 -11.80 -5.53
CA ARG A 317 9.87 -12.27 -4.26
C ARG A 317 9.05 -11.69 -3.10
N ASN A 318 8.86 -12.49 -2.07
CA ASN A 318 8.26 -12.07 -0.81
C ASN A 318 9.30 -12.28 0.30
N PHE A 319 9.69 -11.19 0.97
CA PHE A 319 10.62 -11.23 2.11
C PHE A 319 9.90 -11.07 3.45
N LEU A 320 8.57 -11.19 3.46
CA LEU A 320 7.76 -11.18 4.68
C LEU A 320 7.76 -12.58 5.33
N GLU A 321 7.69 -12.59 6.66
CA GLU A 321 7.31 -13.76 7.46
C GLU A 321 5.81 -14.09 7.31
N LEU A 322 5.02 -13.09 6.89
CA LEU A 322 3.61 -13.27 6.58
C LEU A 322 3.39 -14.21 5.39
N ASP A 323 2.72 -15.33 5.66
CA ASP A 323 2.17 -16.18 4.62
C ASP A 323 1.00 -15.47 3.91
N LEU A 324 1.21 -15.16 2.63
CA LEU A 324 0.22 -14.50 1.78
C LEU A 324 -0.98 -15.39 1.45
N SER A 325 -0.89 -16.71 1.64
CA SER A 325 -1.99 -17.66 1.40
C SER A 325 -3.22 -17.35 2.26
N VAL A 326 -3.02 -16.73 3.42
CA VAL A 326 -4.08 -16.43 4.38
C VAL A 326 -5.08 -15.40 3.86
N PHE A 327 -4.70 -14.57 2.89
CA PHE A 327 -5.62 -13.59 2.31
C PHE A 327 -6.60 -14.20 1.30
N GLY A 328 -6.53 -15.51 1.03
CA GLY A 328 -7.50 -16.25 0.22
C GLY A 328 -7.63 -15.78 -1.24
N THR A 329 -6.87 -14.77 -1.64
CA THR A 329 -6.87 -14.21 -2.98
C THR A 329 -5.58 -14.64 -3.69
N PRO A 330 -5.65 -15.13 -4.94
CA PRO A 330 -4.46 -15.47 -5.71
C PRO A 330 -3.56 -14.25 -5.98
N ALA A 331 -4.06 -13.04 -5.72
CA ALA A 331 -3.33 -11.79 -5.87
C ALA A 331 -2.52 -11.38 -4.63
N GLY A 332 -2.74 -11.93 -3.44
CA GLY A 332 -2.05 -11.52 -2.21
C GLY A 332 -2.28 -10.03 -1.86
N LEU A 333 -1.26 -9.38 -1.28
CA LEU A 333 -1.31 -7.95 -0.90
C LEU A 333 -1.47 -7.04 -2.12
N GLY A 334 -1.84 -5.76 -1.96
CA GLY A 334 -2.02 -4.82 -3.09
C GLY A 334 -0.72 -4.32 -3.72
N TYR A 335 0.38 -4.42 -2.98
CA TYR A 335 1.68 -3.80 -3.27
C TYR A 335 2.82 -4.84 -3.34
N LEU A 336 4.04 -4.40 -3.67
CA LEU A 336 5.22 -5.26 -3.77
C LEU A 336 5.84 -5.49 -2.39
N THR A 337 6.39 -6.69 -2.18
CA THR A 337 7.01 -7.12 -0.91
C THR A 337 8.39 -7.73 -1.14
N CYS A 338 9.04 -7.32 -2.23
CA CYS A 338 10.35 -7.80 -2.67
C CYS A 338 11.52 -6.93 -2.15
N THR A 339 11.24 -5.91 -1.34
CA THR A 339 12.27 -5.17 -0.60
C THR A 339 12.99 -6.11 0.35
N ARG A 340 14.32 -6.11 0.29
CA ARG A 340 15.17 -6.88 1.20
C ARG A 340 15.72 -5.93 2.27
N VAL A 341 15.65 -6.35 3.51
CA VAL A 341 16.28 -5.69 4.65
C VAL A 341 17.39 -6.62 5.13
N GLU A 342 18.61 -6.11 5.19
CA GLU A 342 19.81 -6.82 5.64
C GLU A 342 20.20 -6.35 7.04
N ASP A 343 21.09 -7.09 7.71
CA ASP A 343 21.50 -6.76 9.08
C ASP A 343 22.14 -5.36 9.16
N MET A 344 22.85 -4.93 8.12
CA MET A 344 23.44 -3.58 8.02
C MET A 344 22.41 -2.45 7.84
N ASP A 345 21.16 -2.78 7.50
CA ASP A 345 20.08 -1.82 7.42
C ASP A 345 19.44 -1.56 8.81
N LEU A 346 19.82 -2.32 9.85
CA LEU A 346 19.21 -2.20 11.18
C LEU A 346 19.82 -0.99 11.93
N PRO A 347 19.02 -0.03 12.39
CA PRO A 347 19.51 1.24 12.91
C PRO A 347 20.12 1.18 14.32
N TRP A 348 20.22 -0.01 14.91
CA TRP A 348 20.74 -0.23 16.27
C TRP A 348 21.88 -1.26 16.33
N ASP A 349 22.29 -1.80 15.18
CA ASP A 349 23.41 -2.74 15.08
C ASP A 349 24.60 -2.01 14.45
N ASP A 350 25.48 -1.45 15.30
CA ASP A 350 26.75 -0.81 14.92
C ASP A 350 27.89 -1.84 14.72
#